data_AF-A0AAD3D618-F1
#
_entry.id   AF-A0AAD3D618-F1
#
_cell.length_a   1.000
_cell.length_b   1.000
_cell.length_c   1.000
_cell.angle_alpha   90.00
_cell.angle_beta   90.00
_cell.angle_gamma   90.00
#
_symmetry.space_group_name_H-M   'P 1'
#
loop_
_entity.id
_entity.type
_entity.pdbx_description
1 polymer ?
#
loop_
_entity_poly.entity_id
_entity_poly.type
_entity_poly.pdbx_seq_one_letter_code
_entity_poly.pdbx_strand_id
1 'polypeptide(L)'
;MHFLKAPFILFASTSNHPSKTFSFQNERLQNAAQLFPEATLLLEQEKYKESCDLYMQGIFLSRKVVQELQQEQNDLTDDPKLALDWMIESYIQCSKARIAMGDVNTARSDAWAACSFSNNENVDALLCMLTVCELQEDTMGQLQTYKSIENWMKNRDMEELTRSLDKENNETLTLEIICDRIVELTRILDELHDINKK
;
A
#
# COMPACT_ATOMS: atom_id res chain seq x y z
N MET A 1 22.72 16.54 20.49
CA MET A 1 22.11 15.64 19.48
C MET A 1 20.61 15.84 19.57
N HIS A 2 20.04 16.69 18.72
CA HIS A 2 18.60 16.85 18.59
C HIS A 2 18.11 15.84 17.56
N PHE A 3 17.44 14.78 18.01
CA PHE A 3 16.69 13.90 17.13
C PHE A 3 15.43 14.66 16.69
N LEU A 4 15.38 15.04 15.42
CA LEU A 4 14.14 15.46 14.78
C LEU A 4 13.23 14.23 14.74
N LYS A 5 12.17 14.26 15.55
CA LYS A 5 11.07 13.30 15.43
C LYS A 5 10.54 13.40 14.01
N ALA A 6 10.61 12.31 13.24
CA ALA A 6 9.87 12.21 11.99
C ALA A 6 8.38 12.47 12.28
N PRO A 7 7.67 13.21 11.43
CA PRO A 7 6.24 13.37 11.58
C PRO A 7 5.61 11.98 11.49
N PHE A 8 5.05 11.52 12.62
CA PHE A 8 4.23 10.31 12.65
C PHE A 8 3.03 10.57 11.75
N ILE A 9 2.99 9.95 10.57
CA ILE A 9 1.80 9.89 9.74
C ILE A 9 0.81 9.00 10.49
N LEU A 10 0.03 9.63 11.37
CA LEU A 10 -1.04 8.96 12.11
C LEU A 10 -2.23 8.86 11.16
N PHE A 11 -2.51 7.66 10.64
CA PHE A 11 -3.73 7.40 9.90
C PHE A 11 -4.92 7.54 10.86
N ALA A 12 -5.53 8.73 10.88
CA ALA A 12 -6.83 8.90 11.50
C ALA A 12 -7.86 8.15 10.65
N SER A 13 -8.38 7.05 11.18
CA SER A 13 -9.51 6.32 10.59
C SER A 13 -10.76 7.17 10.69
N THR A 14 -11.01 8.01 9.69
CA THR A 14 -12.31 8.66 9.49
C THR A 14 -12.76 8.37 8.06
N SER A 15 -13.21 7.15 7.81
CA SER A 15 -13.76 6.75 6.52
C SER A 15 -15.17 7.31 6.34
N ASN A 16 -15.30 8.24 5.39
CA ASN A 16 -16.50 8.39 4.59
C ASN A 16 -16.13 7.98 3.15
N HIS A 17 -15.58 6.78 3.00
CA HIS A 17 -15.19 6.23 1.72
C HIS A 17 -16.39 5.51 1.09
N PRO A 18 -16.78 5.82 -0.16
CA PRO A 18 -17.66 4.91 -0.90
C PRO A 18 -16.92 3.58 -1.04
N SER A 19 -17.46 2.52 -0.42
CA SER A 19 -16.86 1.18 -0.47
C SER A 19 -16.66 0.78 -1.93
N LYS A 20 -15.41 0.60 -2.37
CA LYS A 20 -15.10 0.04 -3.70
C LYS A 20 -15.86 -1.28 -3.81
N THR A 21 -16.77 -1.37 -4.77
CA THR A 21 -17.59 -2.57 -4.97
C THR A 21 -16.97 -3.37 -6.09
N PHE A 22 -16.61 -4.62 -5.80
CA PHE A 22 -15.99 -5.53 -6.75
C PHE A 22 -16.99 -6.63 -7.12
N SER A 23 -17.13 -6.90 -8.41
CA SER A 23 -18.10 -7.86 -8.93
C SER A 23 -17.44 -8.73 -9.99
N PHE A 24 -17.57 -10.03 -9.84
CA PHE A 24 -16.93 -11.05 -10.68
C PHE A 24 -17.92 -12.16 -11.02
N GLN A 25 -17.73 -12.81 -12.16
CA GLN A 25 -18.49 -13.96 -12.65
C GLN A 25 -17.85 -15.29 -12.21
N ASN A 26 -16.53 -15.34 -12.06
CA ASN A 26 -15.83 -16.50 -11.53
C ASN A 26 -16.22 -16.71 -10.06
N GLU A 27 -16.75 -17.89 -9.74
CA GLU A 27 -17.26 -18.23 -8.40
C GLU A 27 -16.22 -18.00 -7.29
N ARG A 28 -14.94 -18.29 -7.54
CA ARG A 28 -13.89 -18.07 -6.52
C ARG A 28 -13.62 -16.60 -6.28
N LEU A 29 -13.57 -15.80 -7.35
CA LEU A 29 -13.42 -14.35 -7.23
C LEU A 29 -14.66 -13.70 -6.60
N GLN A 30 -15.85 -14.18 -6.95
CA GLN A 30 -17.10 -13.72 -6.36
C GLN A 30 -17.14 -14.00 -4.86
N ASN A 31 -16.82 -15.23 -4.43
CA ASN A 31 -16.75 -15.60 -3.02
C ASN A 31 -15.68 -14.78 -2.28
N ALA A 32 -14.51 -14.53 -2.89
CA ALA A 32 -13.50 -13.67 -2.32
C ALA A 32 -13.97 -12.20 -2.18
N ALA A 33 -14.64 -11.66 -3.20
CA ALA A 33 -15.15 -10.30 -3.21
C ALA A 33 -16.25 -10.06 -2.16
N GLN A 34 -17.05 -11.08 -1.84
CA GLN A 34 -18.06 -11.00 -0.78
C GLN A 34 -17.46 -10.83 0.63
N LEU A 35 -16.22 -11.29 0.85
CA LEU A 35 -15.52 -11.10 2.14
C LEU A 35 -15.04 -9.66 2.32
N PHE A 36 -14.84 -8.91 1.23
CA PHE A 36 -14.21 -7.59 1.27
C PHE A 36 -15.04 -6.54 2.05
N PRO A 37 -16.38 -6.40 1.84
CA PRO A 37 -17.20 -5.48 2.64
C PRO A 37 -17.22 -5.84 4.13
N GLU A 38 -17.28 -7.13 4.47
CA GLU A 38 -17.26 -7.59 5.86
C GLU A 38 -15.92 -7.30 6.54
N ALA A 39 -14.81 -7.60 5.85
CA ALA A 39 -13.46 -7.26 6.32
C ALA A 39 -13.27 -5.76 6.55
N THR A 40 -13.83 -4.93 5.66
CA THR A 40 -13.81 -3.47 5.77
C THR A 40 -14.61 -3.00 6.98
N LEU A 41 -15.81 -3.55 7.20
CA LEU A 41 -16.63 -3.22 8.37
C LEU A 41 -15.92 -3.61 9.69
N LEU A 42 -15.24 -4.74 9.72
CA LEU A 42 -14.44 -5.15 10.88
C LEU A 42 -13.27 -4.19 11.11
N LEU A 43 -12.65 -3.69 10.06
CA LEU A 43 -11.58 -2.69 10.13
C LEU A 43 -12.08 -1.39 10.77
N GLU A 44 -13.24 -0.91 10.34
CA GLU A 44 -13.89 0.30 10.88
C GLU A 44 -14.32 0.11 12.35
N GLN A 45 -14.58 -1.13 12.76
CA GLN A 45 -14.86 -1.50 14.16
C GLN A 45 -13.59 -1.75 14.99
N GLU A 46 -12.40 -1.47 14.45
CA GLU A 46 -11.10 -1.71 15.09
C GLU A 46 -10.83 -3.19 15.41
N LYS A 47 -11.57 -4.11 14.78
CA LYS A 47 -11.35 -5.57 14.86
C LYS A 47 -10.30 -5.99 13.83
N TYR A 48 -9.09 -5.46 14.02
CA TYR A 48 -8.01 -5.54 13.05
C TYR A 48 -7.63 -6.99 12.69
N LYS A 49 -7.62 -7.89 13.67
CA LYS A 49 -7.22 -9.28 13.45
C LYS A 49 -8.24 -10.00 12.56
N GLU A 50 -9.52 -9.92 12.92
CA GLU A 50 -10.60 -10.55 12.17
C GLU A 50 -10.73 -9.94 10.77
N SER A 51 -10.51 -8.63 10.64
CA SER A 51 -10.42 -7.95 9.34
C SER A 51 -9.29 -8.53 8.47
N CYS A 52 -8.07 -8.66 9.02
CA CYS A 52 -6.94 -9.29 8.33
C CYS A 52 -7.25 -10.73 7.92
N ASP A 53 -7.85 -11.53 8.81
CA ASP A 53 -8.16 -12.93 8.54
C ASP A 53 -9.10 -13.05 7.32
N LEU A 54 -10.12 -12.20 7.21
CA LEU A 54 -11.04 -12.18 6.07
C LEU A 54 -10.40 -11.70 4.77
N TYR A 55 -9.62 -10.62 4.80
CA TYR A 55 -8.89 -10.18 3.60
C TYR A 55 -7.92 -11.26 3.11
N MET A 56 -7.15 -11.89 4.01
CA MET A 56 -6.22 -12.96 3.66
C MET A 56 -6.93 -14.21 3.15
N GLN A 57 -8.10 -14.55 3.71
CA GLN A 57 -8.95 -15.62 3.20
C GLN A 57 -9.39 -15.33 1.76
N GLY A 58 -9.85 -14.11 1.49
CA GLY A 58 -10.20 -13.67 0.13
C GLY A 58 -9.01 -13.82 -0.81
N ILE A 59 -7.84 -13.29 -0.43
CA ILE A 59 -6.61 -13.34 -1.24
C ILE A 59 -6.23 -14.78 -1.55
N PHE A 60 -6.32 -15.68 -0.57
CA PHE A 60 -6.01 -17.09 -0.77
C PHE A 60 -6.95 -17.77 -1.76
N LEU A 61 -8.24 -17.44 -1.73
CA LEU A 61 -9.25 -17.99 -2.65
C LEU A 61 -9.05 -17.51 -4.09
N SER A 62 -8.65 -16.25 -4.27
CA SER A 62 -8.60 -15.59 -5.58
C SER A 62 -7.24 -15.62 -6.26
N ARG A 63 -6.12 -15.68 -5.52
CA ARG A 63 -4.76 -15.47 -6.06
C ARG A 63 -4.46 -16.27 -7.32
N LYS A 64 -4.80 -17.57 -7.32
CA LYS A 64 -4.54 -18.42 -8.49
C LYS A 64 -5.36 -17.99 -9.71
N VAL A 65 -6.62 -17.62 -9.50
CA VAL A 65 -7.52 -17.15 -10.57
C VAL A 65 -7.03 -15.81 -11.11
N VAL A 66 -6.59 -14.89 -10.25
CA VAL A 66 -5.98 -13.62 -10.69
C VAL A 66 -4.73 -13.87 -11.53
N GLN A 67 -3.88 -14.83 -11.14
CA GLN A 67 -2.69 -15.19 -11.92
C GLN A 67 -3.04 -15.79 -13.29
N GLU A 68 -4.06 -16.65 -13.36
CA GLU A 68 -4.57 -17.23 -14.61
C GLU A 68 -5.12 -16.12 -15.53
N LEU A 69 -5.93 -15.21 -14.99
CA LEU A 69 -6.46 -14.03 -15.69
C LEU A 69 -5.36 -13.11 -16.27
N GLN A 70 -4.21 -13.01 -15.60
CA GLN A 70 -3.08 -12.21 -16.09
C GLN A 70 -2.26 -12.91 -17.18
N GLN A 71 -2.23 -14.25 -17.18
CA GLN A 71 -1.42 -15.05 -18.10
C GLN A 71 -2.17 -15.40 -19.39
N GLU A 72 -3.48 -15.59 -19.30
CA GLU A 72 -4.32 -16.04 -20.42
C GLU A 72 -5.19 -14.88 -20.91
N GLN A 73 -4.99 -14.46 -22.16
CA GLN A 73 -5.86 -13.49 -22.84
C GLN A 73 -7.23 -14.08 -23.25
N ASN A 74 -7.56 -15.31 -22.82
CA ASN A 74 -8.68 -16.09 -23.37
C ASN A 74 -9.73 -16.48 -22.32
N ASP A 75 -10.99 -16.41 -22.76
CA ASP A 75 -12.22 -17.03 -22.24
C ASP A 75 -12.66 -16.82 -20.79
N LEU A 76 -11.88 -16.14 -19.95
CA LEU A 76 -12.36 -15.69 -18.65
C LEU A 76 -13.12 -14.36 -18.81
N THR A 77 -14.35 -14.33 -18.31
CA THR A 77 -15.29 -13.20 -18.43
C THR A 77 -14.96 -12.01 -17.51
N ASP A 78 -14.11 -12.22 -16.52
CA ASP A 78 -13.76 -11.21 -15.53
C ASP A 78 -12.62 -10.33 -16.01
N ASP A 79 -12.69 -9.04 -15.69
CA ASP A 79 -11.64 -8.08 -16.01
C ASP A 79 -10.38 -8.38 -15.16
N PRO A 80 -9.25 -8.77 -15.79
CA PRO A 80 -8.00 -9.07 -15.07
C PRO A 80 -7.48 -7.88 -14.27
N LYS A 81 -7.72 -6.65 -14.75
CA LYS A 81 -7.31 -5.44 -14.06
C LYS A 81 -8.13 -5.23 -12.79
N LEU A 82 -9.45 -5.38 -12.87
CA LEU A 82 -10.33 -5.25 -11.72
C LEU A 82 -10.01 -6.30 -10.63
N ALA A 83 -9.72 -7.53 -11.04
CA ALA A 83 -9.35 -8.61 -10.12
C ALA A 83 -8.00 -8.35 -9.43
N LEU A 84 -7.04 -7.80 -10.18
CA LEU A 84 -5.75 -7.37 -9.63
C LEU A 84 -5.90 -6.18 -8.66
N ASP A 85 -6.69 -5.17 -9.04
CA ASP A 85 -6.97 -4.00 -8.22
C ASP A 85 -7.63 -4.39 -6.88
N TRP A 86 -8.56 -5.34 -6.91
CA TRP A 86 -9.16 -5.93 -5.69
C TRP A 86 -8.12 -6.58 -4.79
N MET A 87 -7.19 -7.34 -5.37
CA MET A 87 -6.16 -8.05 -4.61
C MET A 87 -5.14 -7.08 -4.01
N ILE A 88 -4.72 -6.05 -4.77
CA ILE A 88 -3.84 -4.97 -4.29
C ILE A 88 -4.49 -4.23 -3.12
N GLU A 89 -5.76 -3.84 -3.26
CA GLU A 89 -6.52 -3.17 -2.21
C GLU A 89 -6.58 -4.03 -0.94
N SER A 90 -6.86 -5.33 -1.07
CA SER A 90 -6.93 -6.26 0.06
C SER A 90 -5.59 -6.35 0.81
N TYR A 91 -4.45 -6.35 0.09
CA TYR A 91 -3.12 -6.29 0.72
C TYR A 91 -2.86 -4.96 1.43
N ILE A 92 -3.27 -3.82 0.86
CA ILE A 92 -3.13 -2.50 1.49
C ILE A 92 -3.91 -2.47 2.81
N GLN A 93 -5.17 -2.93 2.80
CA GLN A 93 -6.01 -2.94 4.00
C GLN A 93 -5.46 -3.91 5.07
N CYS A 94 -4.97 -5.09 4.68
CA CYS A 94 -4.24 -5.99 5.58
C CYS A 94 -3.04 -5.30 6.24
N SER A 95 -2.22 -4.61 5.45
CA SER A 95 -1.05 -3.90 5.96
C SER A 95 -1.46 -2.82 6.96
N LYS A 96 -2.46 -1.98 6.63
CA LYS A 96 -3.00 -0.95 7.53
C LYS A 96 -3.51 -1.55 8.85
N ALA A 97 -4.26 -2.64 8.79
CA ALA A 97 -4.74 -3.35 9.98
C ALA A 97 -3.59 -3.93 10.83
N ARG A 98 -2.56 -4.52 10.20
CA ARG A 98 -1.39 -5.06 10.90
C ARG A 98 -0.54 -3.97 11.55
N ILE A 99 -0.39 -2.82 10.91
CA ILE A 99 0.22 -1.64 11.51
C ILE A 99 -0.53 -1.24 12.78
N ALA A 100 -1.86 -1.18 12.73
CA ALA A 100 -2.69 -0.82 13.88
C ALA A 100 -2.56 -1.82 15.05
N MET A 101 -2.30 -3.11 14.75
CA MET A 101 -2.01 -4.14 15.75
C MET A 101 -0.55 -4.13 16.27
N GLY A 102 0.33 -3.33 15.68
CA GLY A 102 1.77 -3.34 15.97
C GLY A 102 2.55 -4.50 15.32
N ASP A 103 1.94 -5.26 14.41
CA ASP A 103 2.60 -6.32 13.63
C ASP A 103 3.26 -5.75 12.37
N VAL A 104 4.27 -4.90 12.58
CA VAL A 104 4.91 -4.13 11.50
C VAL A 104 5.67 -5.02 10.51
N ASN A 105 6.25 -6.13 10.99
CA ASN A 105 7.00 -7.06 10.12
C ASN A 105 6.10 -7.74 9.10
N THR A 106 4.92 -8.17 9.53
CA THR A 106 3.97 -8.85 8.63
C THR A 106 3.21 -7.83 7.79
N ALA A 107 2.98 -6.60 8.29
CA ALA A 107 2.50 -5.48 7.49
C ALA A 107 3.44 -5.17 6.31
N ARG A 108 4.76 -5.17 6.54
CA ARG A 108 5.77 -4.98 5.48
C ARG A 108 5.59 -5.96 4.33
N SER A 109 5.32 -7.23 4.66
CA SER A 109 5.14 -8.29 3.67
C SER A 109 3.90 -8.05 2.80
N ASP A 110 2.80 -7.56 3.39
CA ASP A 110 1.59 -7.21 2.65
C ASP A 110 1.78 -5.97 1.78
N ALA A 111 2.37 -4.91 2.33
CA ALA A 111 2.68 -3.69 1.58
C ALA A 111 3.60 -4.02 0.40
N TRP A 112 4.59 -4.90 0.58
CA TRP A 112 5.49 -5.33 -0.48
C TRP A 112 4.75 -6.10 -1.56
N ALA A 113 3.82 -6.98 -1.18
CA ALA A 113 2.97 -7.69 -2.13
C ALA A 113 2.11 -6.70 -2.95
N ALA A 114 1.49 -5.71 -2.31
CA ALA A 114 0.71 -4.67 -2.98
C ALA A 114 1.56 -3.87 -4.00
N CYS A 115 2.77 -3.43 -3.60
CA CYS A 115 3.70 -2.76 -4.51
C CYS A 115 4.14 -3.65 -5.67
N SER A 116 4.43 -4.92 -5.40
CA SER A 116 4.89 -5.88 -6.40
C SER A 116 3.81 -6.21 -7.42
N PHE A 117 2.58 -6.49 -6.97
CA PHE A 117 1.45 -6.78 -7.86
C PHE A 117 1.03 -5.57 -8.70
N SER A 118 1.18 -4.36 -8.16
CA SER A 118 0.92 -3.12 -8.90
C SER A 118 2.09 -2.65 -9.77
N ASN A 119 3.23 -3.36 -9.79
CA ASN A 119 4.47 -2.90 -10.42
C ASN A 119 4.89 -1.48 -10.00
N ASN A 120 4.63 -1.10 -8.74
CA ASN A 120 4.82 0.26 -8.21
C ASN A 120 3.98 1.34 -8.92
N GLU A 121 2.88 0.98 -9.59
CA GLU A 121 1.98 1.94 -10.26
C GLU A 121 0.80 2.39 -9.38
N ASN A 122 0.70 1.86 -8.16
CA ASN A 122 -0.34 2.22 -7.17
C ASN A 122 0.27 3.06 -6.03
N VAL A 123 -0.13 4.34 -5.94
CA VAL A 123 0.40 5.27 -4.93
C VAL A 123 -0.02 4.91 -3.51
N ASP A 124 -1.22 4.38 -3.30
CA ASP A 124 -1.69 3.96 -1.96
C ASP A 124 -0.83 2.81 -1.42
N ALA A 125 -0.43 1.87 -2.29
CA ALA A 125 0.51 0.80 -1.94
C ALA A 125 1.90 1.36 -1.57
N LEU A 126 2.41 2.33 -2.34
CA LEU A 126 3.70 2.98 -2.07
C LEU A 126 3.67 3.76 -0.76
N LEU A 127 2.60 4.50 -0.46
CA LEU A 127 2.43 5.22 0.80
C LEU A 127 2.33 4.26 1.98
N CYS A 128 1.64 3.13 1.80
CA CYS A 128 1.58 2.08 2.80
C CYS A 128 2.97 1.47 3.06
N MET A 129 3.75 1.20 2.02
CA MET A 129 5.14 0.73 2.16
C MET A 129 6.02 1.77 2.87
N LEU A 130 5.91 3.04 2.50
CA LEU A 130 6.68 4.13 3.11
C LEU A 130 6.43 4.18 4.62
N THR A 131 5.15 4.13 5.01
CA THR A 131 4.75 4.09 6.43
C THR A 131 5.43 2.95 7.17
N VAL A 132 5.43 1.74 6.59
CA VAL A 132 6.08 0.59 7.23
C VAL A 132 7.59 0.78 7.36
N CYS A 133 8.25 1.29 6.32
CA CYS A 133 9.69 1.58 6.37
C CYS A 133 10.04 2.68 7.38
N GLU A 134 9.17 3.66 7.59
CA GLU A 134 9.33 4.67 8.64
C GLU A 134 9.19 4.06 10.03
N LEU A 135 8.16 3.23 10.26
CA LEU A 135 7.95 2.54 11.54
C LEU A 135 9.08 1.57 11.90
N GLN A 136 9.78 1.00 10.91
CA GLN A 136 10.92 0.11 11.11
C GLN A 136 12.27 0.84 11.15
N GLU A 137 12.28 2.17 10.98
CA GLU A 137 13.52 2.96 10.83
C GLU A 137 14.41 2.45 9.66
N ASP A 138 13.81 1.82 8.64
CA ASP A 138 14.49 1.29 7.47
C ASP A 138 14.79 2.40 6.46
N THR A 139 15.91 3.09 6.66
CA THR A 139 16.34 4.24 5.84
C THR A 139 16.49 3.88 4.35
N MET A 140 16.99 2.67 4.05
CA MET A 140 17.13 2.21 2.66
C MET A 140 15.76 1.94 2.03
N GLY A 141 14.86 1.29 2.76
CA GLY A 141 13.48 1.05 2.33
C GLY A 141 12.71 2.36 2.10
N GLN A 142 12.88 3.35 2.98
CA GLN A 142 12.31 4.70 2.82
C GLN A 142 12.81 5.34 1.53
N LEU A 143 14.14 5.36 1.29
CA LEU A 143 14.72 5.96 0.09
C LEU A 143 14.22 5.30 -1.20
N GLN A 144 14.20 3.97 -1.23
CA GLN A 144 13.71 3.22 -2.40
C GLN A 144 12.23 3.54 -2.67
N THR A 145 11.42 3.63 -1.62
CA THR A 145 9.99 3.92 -1.75
C THR A 145 9.74 5.35 -2.22
N TYR A 146 10.44 6.35 -1.66
CA TYR A 146 10.35 7.73 -2.14
C TYR A 146 10.75 7.87 -3.61
N LYS A 147 11.80 7.17 -4.08
CA LYS A 147 12.16 7.14 -5.51
C LYS A 147 11.06 6.55 -6.38
N SER A 148 10.39 5.49 -5.91
CA SER A 148 9.24 4.94 -6.64
C SER A 148 8.08 5.93 -6.70
N ILE A 149 7.78 6.65 -5.61
CA ILE A 149 6.76 7.70 -5.59
C ILE A 149 7.15 8.84 -6.54
N GLU A 150 8.40 9.31 -6.50
CA GLU A 150 8.92 10.33 -7.41
C GLU A 150 8.73 9.94 -8.88
N ASN A 151 9.11 8.70 -9.22
CA ASN A 151 8.94 8.18 -10.57
C ASN A 151 7.45 8.08 -10.96
N TRP A 152 6.60 7.62 -10.04
CA TRP A 152 5.15 7.59 -10.26
C TRP A 152 4.59 8.97 -10.56
N MET A 153 4.98 9.99 -9.79
CA MET A 153 4.52 11.37 -9.97
C MET A 153 5.00 12.01 -11.27
N LYS A 154 6.25 11.75 -11.66
CA LYS A 154 6.83 12.28 -12.91
C LYS A 154 6.15 11.76 -14.17
N ASN A 155 5.56 10.56 -14.10
CA ASN A 155 4.91 9.90 -15.23
C ASN A 155 3.40 10.16 -15.31
N ARG A 156 2.84 11.04 -14.46
CA ARG A 156 1.41 11.35 -14.35
C ARG A 156 1.14 12.82 -14.61
N ASP A 157 -0.05 13.13 -15.13
CA ASP A 157 -0.52 14.51 -15.28
C ASP A 157 -0.85 15.12 -13.90
N MET A 158 -0.52 16.41 -13.70
CA MET A 158 -0.65 17.12 -12.41
C MET A 158 -2.07 17.09 -11.81
N GLU A 159 -3.11 16.98 -12.65
CA GLU A 159 -4.51 16.89 -12.20
C GLU A 159 -4.86 15.54 -11.55
N GLU A 160 -4.19 14.44 -11.94
CA GLU A 160 -4.37 13.10 -11.36
C GLU A 160 -3.65 12.98 -10.00
N LEU A 161 -2.54 13.71 -9.86
CA LEU A 161 -1.74 13.85 -8.64
C LEU A 161 -2.55 14.46 -7.48
N THR A 162 -3.22 15.57 -7.77
CA THR A 162 -3.93 16.37 -6.76
C THR A 162 -5.11 15.59 -6.16
N ARG A 163 -5.86 14.84 -7.00
CA ARG A 163 -7.01 14.02 -6.54
C ARG A 163 -6.64 12.80 -5.70
N SER A 164 -5.41 12.28 -5.85
CA SER A 164 -4.96 11.09 -5.14
C SER A 164 -4.41 11.43 -3.75
N LEU A 165 -3.75 12.59 -3.62
CA LEU A 165 -3.11 13.03 -2.38
C LEU A 165 -4.06 13.71 -1.38
N ASP A 166 -5.19 14.25 -1.84
CA ASP A 166 -6.16 14.95 -0.99
C ASP A 166 -7.02 14.00 -0.10
N LYS A 167 -6.91 12.67 -0.27
CA LYS A 167 -7.86 11.72 0.34
C LYS A 167 -7.57 11.29 1.80
N GLU A 168 -6.37 11.46 2.36
CA GLU A 168 -6.05 10.90 3.70
C GLU A 168 -5.27 11.82 4.69
N ASN A 169 -5.46 13.15 4.65
CA ASN A 169 -4.98 14.17 5.63
C ASN A 169 -3.53 14.72 5.50
N ASN A 170 -3.49 16.02 5.18
CA ASN A 170 -2.80 17.14 5.87
C ASN A 170 -1.27 17.37 5.85
N GLU A 171 -0.53 16.75 4.94
CA GLU A 171 0.57 17.44 4.25
C GLU A 171 0.46 17.05 2.78
N THR A 172 0.13 17.98 1.89
CA THR A 172 0.10 17.70 0.46
C THR A 172 1.49 17.24 0.06
N LEU A 173 1.67 15.94 -0.16
CA LEU A 173 2.95 15.36 -0.54
C LEU A 173 3.34 15.90 -1.91
N THR A 174 4.12 16.97 -1.97
CA THR A 174 4.55 17.57 -3.23
C THR A 174 5.78 16.85 -3.77
N LEU A 175 6.00 16.98 -5.09
CA LEU A 175 7.23 16.48 -5.70
C LEU A 175 8.48 17.11 -5.06
N GLU A 176 8.39 18.38 -4.63
CA GLU A 176 9.45 19.08 -3.92
C GLU A 176 9.77 18.39 -2.58
N ILE A 177 8.76 18.11 -1.75
CA ILE A 177 8.93 17.40 -0.47
C ILE A 177 9.58 16.04 -0.69
N ILE A 178 9.16 15.28 -1.70
CA ILE A 178 9.74 13.96 -2.00
C ILE A 178 11.21 14.08 -2.43
N CYS A 179 11.52 15.02 -3.32
CA CYS A 179 12.90 15.27 -3.75
C CYS A 179 13.80 15.63 -2.56
N ASP A 180 13.33 16.49 -1.66
CA ASP A 180 14.08 16.88 -0.46
C ASP A 180 14.35 15.68 0.45
N ARG A 181 13.35 14.82 0.66
CA ARG A 181 13.52 13.58 1.45
C ARG A 181 14.49 12.59 0.81
N ILE A 182 14.48 12.47 -0.52
CA ILE A 182 15.45 11.64 -1.25
C ILE A 182 16.88 12.14 -1.02
N VAL A 183 17.10 13.45 -1.10
CA VAL A 183 18.41 14.07 -0.86
C VAL A 183 18.86 13.86 0.59
N GLU A 184 17.97 14.09 1.55
CA GLU A 184 18.23 13.91 2.98
C GLU A 184 18.64 12.46 3.30
N LEU A 185 17.84 11.48 2.87
CA LEU A 185 18.09 10.06 3.14
C LEU A 185 19.34 9.55 2.45
N THR A 186 19.64 10.04 1.24
CA THR A 186 20.89 9.71 0.54
C THR A 186 22.10 10.17 1.36
N ARG A 187 22.08 11.41 1.87
CA ARG A 187 23.15 11.93 2.73
C ARG A 187 23.32 11.09 4.00
N ILE A 188 22.22 10.70 4.66
CA ILE A 188 22.26 9.86 5.87
C ILE A 188 22.93 8.51 5.58
N LEU A 189 22.59 7.87 4.45
CA LEU A 189 23.17 6.58 4.07
C LEU A 189 24.67 6.68 3.75
N ASP A 190 25.09 7.74 3.08
CA ASP A 190 26.51 7.99 2.81
C ASP A 190 27.32 8.16 4.10
N GLU A 191 26.77 8.91 5.07
CA GLU A 191 27.39 9.09 6.40
C GLU A 191 27.51 7.77 7.17
N LEU A 192 26.47 6.92 7.13
CA LEU A 192 26.49 5.59 7.75
C LEU A 192 27.53 4.67 7.10
N HIS A 193 27.67 4.73 5.78
CA HIS A 193 28.66 3.94 5.05
C HIS A 193 30.09 4.33 5.42
N ASP A 194 30.36 5.62 5.58
CA ASP A 194 31.68 6.12 5.94
C ASP A 194 32.04 5.86 7.42
N ILE A 195 31.06 5.78 8.32
CA ILE A 195 31.28 5.32 9.69
C ILE A 195 31.71 3.85 9.70
N ASN A 196 31.03 2.98 8.94
CA ASN A 196 31.30 1.53 8.93
C ASN A 196 32.65 1.14 8.29
N LYS A 197 33.34 2.07 7.61
CA LYS A 197 34.68 1.86 7.04
C LYS A 197 35.82 2.19 8.01
N LYS A 198 35.53 2.84 9.14
CA LYS A 198 36.53 3.23 10.16
C LYS A 198 36.58 2.20 11.28
#